data_AF-A0A9D2BDH9-F1
#
_entry.id   AF-A0A9D2BDH9-F1
#
_cell.length_a   1.000
_cell.length_b   1.000
_cell.length_c   1.000
_cell.angle_alpha   90.00
_cell.angle_beta   90.00
_cell.angle_gamma   90.00
#
_symmetry.space_group_name_H-M   'P 1'
#
loop_
_entity.id
_entity.type
_entity.pdbx_description
1 polymer ?
#
loop_
_entity_poly.entity_id
_entity_poly.type
_entity_poly.pdbx_seq_one_letter_code
_entity_poly.pdbx_strand_id
1 'polypeptide(L)' 'LSTVFKFFENSLNISETARQLYIHRNTLVYRLEKIQKMTGLDVRVFEDALTFKIAMMVSEHMKYMKQ' A
#
# COMPACT_ATOMS: atom_id res chain seq x y z
N LEU A 1 -1.05 0.12 7.21
CA LEU A 1 -0.66 -1.07 6.43
C LEU A 1 -1.82 -1.68 5.65
N SER A 2 -3.00 -1.91 6.24
CA SER A 2 -4.16 -2.51 5.54
C SER A 2 -4.55 -1.84 4.21
N THR A 3 -4.50 -0.50 4.14
CA THR A 3 -4.79 0.23 2.90
C THR A 3 -3.84 -0.11 1.75
N VAL A 4 -2.54 -0.25 2.02
CA VAL A 4 -1.54 -0.55 0.99
C VAL A 4 -1.66 -2.00 0.53
N PHE A 5 -1.85 -2.95 1.46
CA PHE A 5 -2.12 -4.34 1.10
C PHE A 5 -3.33 -4.46 0.18
N LYS A 6 -4.44 -3.80 0.53
CA LYS A 6 -5.65 -3.79 -0.29
C LYS A 6 -5.46 -3.11 -1.64
N PHE A 7 -4.60 -2.09 -1.70
CA PHE A 7 -4.23 -1.43 -2.94
C PHE A 7 -3.43 -2.37 -3.86
N PHE A 8 -2.50 -3.15 -3.31
CA PHE A 8 -1.77 -4.17 -4.07
C PHE A 8 -2.66 -5.34 -4.52
N GLU A 9 -3.57 -5.83 -3.66
CA GLU A 9 -4.54 -6.87 -4.04
C GLU A 9 -5.39 -6.46 -5.24
N ASN A 10 -5.70 -5.17 -5.35
CA ASN A 10 -6.48 -4.59 -6.43
C ASN A 10 -5.62 -4.06 -7.58
N SER A 11 -4.40 -4.58 -7.75
CA SER A 11 -3.50 -4.21 -8.84
C SER A 11 -3.28 -2.69 -8.97
N LEU A 12 -3.15 -2.00 -7.82
CA LEU A 12 -2.96 -0.55 -7.72
C LEU A 12 -4.14 0.28 -8.27
N ASN A 13 -5.33 -0.32 -8.40
CA ASN A 13 -6.51 0.37 -8.88
C ASN A 13 -7.18 1.17 -7.74
N ILE A 14 -7.16 2.50 -7.85
CA ILE A 14 -7.73 3.41 -6.85
C ILE A 14 -9.24 3.20 -6.69
N SER A 15 -9.99 3.08 -7.78
CA SER A 15 -11.45 2.97 -7.74
C SER A 15 -11.90 1.65 -7.11
N GLU A 16 -11.27 0.55 -7.50
CA GLU A 16 -11.53 -0.78 -6.95
C GLU A 16 -11.20 -0.85 -5.46
N THR A 17 -10.02 -0.35 -5.08
CA THR A 17 -9.56 -0.33 -3.69
C THR A 17 -10.47 0.52 -2.81
N ALA A 18 -10.87 1.70 -3.30
CA ALA A 18 -11.78 2.58 -2.56
C ALA A 18 -13.13 1.89 -2.30
N ARG A 19 -13.67 1.19 -3.32
CA ARG A 19 -14.91 0.43 -3.20
C ARG A 19 -14.80 -0.71 -2.18
N GLN A 20 -13.72 -1.51 -2.24
CA GLN A 20 -13.51 -2.62 -1.30
C GLN A 20 -13.19 -2.17 0.13
N LEU A 21 -12.65 -0.97 0.29
CA LEU A 21 -12.44 -0.35 1.60
C LEU A 21 -13.66 0.44 2.10
N TYR A 22 -14.75 0.48 1.34
CA TYR A 22 -15.96 1.27 1.64
C TYR A 22 -15.67 2.75 1.92
N ILE A 23 -14.72 3.33 1.19
CA ILE A 23 -14.34 4.75 1.29
C ILE A 23 -14.42 5.43 -0.06
N HIS A 24 -14.49 6.76 -0.05
CA HIS A 24 -14.37 7.54 -1.27
C HIS A 24 -12.93 7.50 -1.83
N ARG A 25 -12.79 7.59 -3.15
CA ARG A 25 -11.48 7.59 -3.84
C ARG A 25 -10.54 8.68 -3.34
N ASN A 26 -11.05 9.87 -3.03
CA ASN A 26 -10.22 10.96 -2.51
C ASN A 26 -9.69 10.67 -1.10
N THR A 27 -10.49 9.98 -0.27
CA THR A 27 -10.04 9.52 1.04
C THR A 27 -8.94 8.48 0.89
N LEU A 28 -9.02 7.60 -0.11
CA LEU A 28 -7.93 6.68 -0.43
C LEU A 28 -6.68 7.42 -0.88
N VAL A 29 -6.79 8.37 -1.81
CA VAL A 29 -5.66 9.20 -2.28
C VAL A 29 -4.98 9.90 -1.12
N TYR A 30 -5.73 10.53 -0.22
CA TYR A 30 -5.18 11.16 0.97
C TYR A 30 -4.43 10.18 1.89
N ARG A 31 -4.94 8.95 2.05
CA ARG A 31 -4.24 7.90 2.81
C ARG A 31 -2.91 7.53 2.13
N LEU A 32 -2.91 7.37 0.80
CA LEU A 32 -1.70 7.07 0.02
C LEU A 32 -0.68 8.21 0.10
N GLU A 33 -1.11 9.48 0.05
CA GLU A 33 -0.23 10.64 0.25
C GLU A 33 0.38 10.67 1.65
N LYS A 34 -0.39 10.30 2.68
CA LYS A 34 0.17 10.15 4.04
C LYS A 34 1.24 9.07 4.10
N ILE A 35 1.03 7.94 3.44
CA ILE A 35 2.02 6.86 3.37
C ILE A 35 3.28 7.34 2.65
N GLN A 36 3.12 8.01 1.51
CA GLN A 36 4.24 8.59 0.76
C GLN A 36 5.05 9.56 1.61
N LYS A 37 4.40 10.43 2.40
CA LYS A 37 5.10 11.34 3.32
C LYS A 37 5.87 10.62 4.43
N MET A 38 5.40 9.45 4.87
CA MET A 38 6.04 8.67 5.92
C MET A 38 7.20 7.82 5.40
N THR A 39 7.09 7.28 4.18
CA THR A 39 8.05 6.30 3.64
C THR A 39 8.93 6.86 2.52
N GLY A 40 8.59 8.03 1.97
CA GLY A 40 9.23 8.59 0.79
C GLY A 40 8.85 7.89 -0.53
N LEU A 41 7.96 6.89 -0.49
CA LEU A 41 7.61 6.04 -1.63
C LEU A 41 6.18 6.33 -2.10
N ASP A 42 6.01 6.65 -3.37
CA ASP A 42 4.70 6.78 -4.00
C ASP A 42 4.26 5.47 -4.63
N VAL A 43 3.43 4.69 -3.93
CA VAL A 43 2.95 3.38 -4.42
C VAL A 43 2.05 3.45 -5.67
N ARG A 44 1.78 4.65 -6.22
CA ARG A 44 1.16 4.83 -7.54
C ARG A 44 2.19 4.75 -8.68
N VAL A 45 3.47 4.99 -8.37
CA VAL A 45 4.61 4.79 -9.27
C VAL A 45 5.04 3.34 -9.19
N PHE A 46 5.25 2.69 -10.34
CA PHE A 46 5.53 1.26 -10.40
C PHE A 46 6.79 0.86 -9.61
N GLU A 47 7.91 1.58 -9.79
CA GLU A 47 9.19 1.29 -9.11
C GLU A 47 9.08 1.40 -7.58
N ASP A 48 8.43 2.45 -7.11
CA ASP A 48 8.17 2.69 -5.68
C ASP A 48 7.23 1.62 -5.11
N ALA A 49 6.20 1.23 -5.88
CA ALA A 49 5.28 0.17 -5.50
C ALA A 49 6.01 -1.19 -5.39
N LEU A 50 6.89 -1.51 -6.33
CA LEU A 50 7.70 -2.73 -6.28
C LEU A 50 8.63 -2.73 -5.06
N THR A 51 9.33 -1.61 -4.83
CA THR A 51 10.17 -1.41 -3.64
C THR A 51 9.38 -1.61 -2.35
N PHE A 52 8.20 -1.00 -2.26
CA PHE A 52 7.31 -1.13 -1.11
C PHE A 52 6.84 -2.58 -0.93
N LYS A 53 6.53 -3.29 -2.02
CA LYS A 53 6.10 -4.69 -1.99
C LYS A 53 7.18 -5.60 -1.43
N ILE A 54 8.43 -5.43 -1.87
CA ILE A 54 9.59 -6.18 -1.36
C ILE A 54 9.80 -5.87 0.13
N ALA A 55 9.76 -4.58 0.52
CA ALA A 55 9.90 -4.18 1.91
C ALA A 55 8.85 -4.83 2.82
N MET A 56 7.60 -4.92 2.37
CA MET A 56 6.54 -5.63 3.09
C MET A 56 6.82 -7.14 3.20
N MET A 57 7.27 -7.79 2.13
CA MET A 57 7.61 -9.22 2.16
C MET A 57 8.74 -9.52 3.14
N VAL A 58 9.80 -8.70 3.14
CA VAL A 58 10.91 -8.81 4.09
C VAL A 58 10.41 -8.58 5.52
N SER A 59 9.60 -7.54 5.75
CA SER A 59 9.04 -7.26 7.08
C SER A 59 8.19 -8.41 7.61
N GLU A 60 7.38 -9.07 6.77
CA GLU A 60 6.58 -10.23 7.19
C GLU A 60 7.47 -11.45 7.47
N HIS A 61 8.47 -11.71 6.64
CA HIS A 61 9.44 -12.79 6.87
C HIS A 61 10.22 -12.60 8.17
N MET A 62 10.67 -11.36 8.46
CA MET A 62 11.35 -11.03 9.71
C MET A 62 10.48 -11.22 10.96
N LYS A 63 9.15 -11.07 10.85
CA LYS A 63 8.22 -11.36 11.95
C LYS A 63 8.08 -12.86 12.17
N TYR A 64 7.96 -13.64 11.09
CA TYR A 64 7.87 -15.09 11.15
C TYR A 64 9.12 -15.70 11.83
N MET A 65 10.31 -15.22 11.50
CA MET A 65 11.57 -15.67 12.09
C MET A 65 11.77 -15.31 13.57
N LYS A 66 10.95 -14.40 14.12
CA LYS A 66 10.99 -13.97 15.52
C LYS A 66 9.94 -14.66 16.41
N GLN A 67 9.10 -15.52 15.83
CA GLN A 67 8.22 -16.45 16.54
C GLN A 67 8.95 -17.77 16.78
#